data_AF-A0A662HUE8-F1
#
_entry.id   AF-A0A662HUE8-F1
#
_cell.length_a   1.000
_cell.length_b   1.000
_cell.length_c   1.000
_cell.angle_alpha   90.00
_cell.angle_beta   90.00
_cell.angle_gamma   90.00
#
_symmetry.space_group_name_H-M   'P 1'
#
loop_
_entity.id
_entity.type
_entity.pdbx_description
1 polymer ?
#
loop_
_entity_poly.entity_id
_entity_poly.type
_entity_poly.pdbx_seq_one_letter_code
_entity_poly.pdbx_strand_id
1 'polypeptide(L)'
;MGSTGISASGSKKVFWLGRLKITKHPPRTTRAGNLGQKIVVEKGLRRAVIDVLYVFEEAGVSRVLRIAQGNKTVFVEVNGLLMRLIEESFTRDLPEYLYRKAVK
;
A
#
# COMPACT_ATOMS: atom_id res chain seq x y z
N MET A 1 18.60 2.47 17.87
CA MET A 1 17.34 1.71 17.95
C MET A 1 16.18 2.69 17.90
N GLY A 2 15.45 2.76 16.79
CA GLY A 2 14.30 3.66 16.65
C GLY A 2 12.99 2.93 17.01
N SER A 3 12.16 3.56 17.84
CA SER A 3 10.86 3.02 18.26
C SER A 3 9.86 3.01 17.10
N THR A 4 9.21 1.86 16.88
CA THR A 4 8.11 1.73 15.91
C THR A 4 6.79 2.01 16.63
N GLY A 5 6.21 3.20 16.43
CA GLY A 5 4.88 3.54 16.94
C GLY A 5 3.79 3.15 15.94
N ILE A 6 2.76 2.43 16.39
CA ILE A 6 1.59 2.07 15.58
C ILE A 6 0.39 2.86 16.12
N SER A 7 -0.21 3.73 15.30
CA SER A 7 -1.53 4.30 15.59
C SER A 7 -2.55 3.77 14.56
N ALA A 8 -3.63 3.17 15.06
CA ALA A 8 -4.72 2.66 14.26
C ALA A 8 -5.94 3.55 14.49
N SER A 9 -6.26 4.38 13.49
CA SER A 9 -7.48 5.18 13.44
C SER A 9 -8.14 4.86 12.10
N GLY A 10 -9.34 4.28 12.18
CA GLY A 10 -10.20 3.95 11.03
C GLY A 10 -9.49 3.28 9.86
N SER A 11 -9.41 1.95 9.82
CA SER A 11 -8.99 1.11 8.67
C SER A 11 -7.57 1.32 8.11
N LYS A 12 -6.87 2.40 8.48
CA LYS A 12 -5.51 2.75 8.02
C LYS A 12 -4.51 2.45 9.14
N LYS A 13 -3.33 1.98 8.77
CA LYS A 13 -2.21 1.70 9.69
C LYS A 13 -1.06 2.67 9.39
N VAL A 14 -0.56 3.35 10.42
CA VAL A 14 0.58 4.28 10.30
C VAL A 14 1.81 3.67 10.96
N PHE A 15 2.94 3.74 10.27
CA PHE A 15 4.25 3.25 10.71
C PHE A 15 5.28 4.37 10.62
N TRP A 16 6.23 4.37 11.55
CA TRP A 16 7.30 5.36 11.63
C TRP A 16 8.67 4.69 11.67
N LEU A 17 9.61 5.24 10.89
CA LEU A 17 11.03 4.88 10.94
C LEU A 17 11.86 6.18 10.91
N GLY A 18 12.20 6.69 12.08
CA GLY A 18 12.79 8.03 12.20
C GLY A 18 11.85 9.10 11.65
N ARG A 19 12.30 9.89 10.66
CA ARG A 19 11.48 10.91 9.98
C ARG A 19 10.63 10.38 8.83
N LEU A 20 10.73 9.08 8.52
CA LEU A 20 9.92 8.44 7.49
C LEU A 20 8.59 8.01 8.10
N LYS A 21 7.50 8.43 7.49
CA LYS A 21 6.13 8.00 7.83
C LYS A 21 5.58 7.18 6.68
N ILE A 22 5.07 5.99 6.98
CA ILE A 22 4.41 5.12 6.02
C ILE A 22 2.96 4.91 6.47
N THR A 23 2.00 5.26 5.63
CA THR A 23 0.58 5.05 5.89
C THR A 23 0.02 4.01 4.94
N LYS A 24 -0.34 2.83 5.46
CA LYS A 24 -1.00 1.75 4.72
C LYS A 24 -2.51 1.89 4.87
N HIS A 25 -3.20 2.11 3.76
CA HIS A 25 -4.66 2.20 3.71
C HIS A 25 -5.31 0.81 3.67
N PRO A 26 -6.61 0.68 3.97
CA PRO A 26 -7.29 -0.59 3.76
C PRO A 26 -7.35 -0.96 2.27
N PRO A 27 -7.50 -2.26 1.96
CA PRO A 27 -7.89 -2.72 0.64
C PRO A 27 -9.18 -2.07 0.14
N ARG A 28 -9.28 -1.89 -1.19
CA ARG A 28 -10.45 -1.34 -1.87
C ARG A 28 -10.62 -1.99 -3.24
N THR A 29 -11.84 -1.94 -3.77
CA THR A 29 -12.10 -2.18 -5.20
C THR A 29 -11.99 -0.85 -5.95
N THR A 30 -11.28 -0.85 -7.07
CA THR A 30 -11.18 0.28 -7.99
C THR A 30 -12.43 0.38 -8.85
N ARG A 31 -12.62 1.50 -9.57
CA ARG A 31 -13.75 1.65 -10.51
C ARG A 31 -13.72 0.63 -11.64
N ALA A 32 -12.54 0.14 -12.01
CA ALA A 32 -12.35 -0.86 -13.06
C ALA A 32 -12.46 -2.30 -12.55
N GLY A 33 -13.04 -2.53 -11.35
CA GLY A 33 -13.17 -3.88 -10.78
C GLY A 33 -11.91 -4.46 -10.14
N ASN A 34 -10.74 -3.88 -10.38
CA ASN A 34 -9.48 -4.32 -9.78
C ASN A 34 -9.45 -4.16 -8.26
N LEU A 35 -8.62 -4.95 -7.57
CA LEU A 35 -8.37 -4.76 -6.14
C LEU A 35 -7.10 -3.97 -5.93
N GLY A 36 -7.10 -3.09 -4.94
CA GLY A 36 -5.93 -2.27 -4.66
C GLY A 36 -5.78 -1.86 -3.21
N GLN A 37 -4.55 -1.62 -2.81
CA GLN A 37 -4.20 -1.07 -1.50
C GLN A 37 -3.20 0.07 -1.69
N LYS A 38 -3.46 1.17 -0.99
CA LYS A 38 -2.64 2.39 -1.09
C LYS A 38 -1.65 2.45 0.06
N ILE A 39 -0.39 2.71 -0.25
CA ILE A 39 0.66 3.00 0.70
C ILE A 39 1.18 4.41 0.40
N VAL A 40 1.13 5.29 1.40
CA VAL A 40 1.65 6.65 1.30
C VAL A 40 2.95 6.73 2.08
N VAL A 41 4.02 7.18 1.43
CA VAL A 41 5.34 7.35 2.05
C VAL A 41 5.66 8.85 2.11
N GLU A 42 5.93 9.36 3.31
CA GLU A 42 6.18 10.77 3.59
C GLU A 42 7.52 10.96 4.33
N LYS A 43 8.36 11.89 3.86
CA LYS A 43 9.64 12.29 4.49
C LYS A 43 9.79 13.80 4.38
N GLY A 44 9.37 14.54 5.41
CA GLY A 44 9.25 16.00 5.35
C GLY A 44 8.22 16.43 4.30
N LEU A 45 8.59 17.33 3.39
CA LEU A 45 7.72 17.79 2.29
C LEU A 45 7.64 16.81 1.12
N ARG A 46 8.42 15.73 1.14
CA ARG A 46 8.44 14.72 0.07
C ARG A 46 7.39 13.67 0.34
N ARG A 47 6.55 13.40 -0.66
CA ARG A 47 5.48 12.40 -0.58
C ARG A 47 5.41 11.61 -1.87
N ALA A 48 5.30 10.29 -1.74
CA ALA A 48 5.01 9.38 -2.84
C ALA A 48 3.85 8.46 -2.48
N VAL A 49 3.13 8.02 -3.50
CA VAL A 49 2.04 7.05 -3.36
C VAL A 49 2.42 5.80 -4.12
N ILE A 50 2.34 4.66 -3.42
CA ILE A 50 2.50 3.33 -4.00
C ILE A 50 1.13 2.67 -3.92
N ASP A 51 0.56 2.35 -5.08
CA ASP A 51 -0.62 1.51 -5.16
C ASP A 51 -0.19 0.08 -5.50
N VAL A 52 -0.57 -0.85 -4.62
CA VAL A 52 -0.41 -2.30 -4.79
C VAL A 52 -1.70 -2.85 -5.36
N LEU A 53 -1.67 -3.50 -6.52
CA LEU A 53 -2.86 -3.82 -7.30
C LEU A 53 -2.90 -5.30 -7.72
N TYR A 54 -4.08 -5.91 -7.60
CA TYR A 54 -4.46 -7.08 -8.39
C TYR A 54 -5.31 -6.61 -9.55
N VAL A 55 -4.75 -6.72 -10.75
CA VAL A 55 -5.42 -6.41 -12.01
C VAL A 55 -5.98 -7.71 -12.56
N PHE A 56 -7.30 -7.76 -12.74
CA PHE A 56 -7.96 -8.93 -13.30
C PHE A 56 -8.07 -8.74 -14.81
N GLU A 57 -7.47 -9.66 -15.54
CA GLU A 57 -7.42 -9.71 -17.00
C GLU A 57 -8.04 -11.04 -17.44
N GLU A 58 -8.39 -11.18 -18.73
CA GLU A 58 -8.97 -12.43 -19.25
C GLU A 58 -8.04 -13.63 -19.03
N ALA A 59 -6.72 -13.42 -19.11
CA ALA A 59 -5.69 -14.45 -18.92
C ALA A 59 -5.36 -14.75 -17.45
N GLY A 60 -5.93 -14.02 -16.48
CA GLY A 60 -5.68 -14.25 -15.05
C GLY A 60 -5.53 -12.98 -14.22
N VAL A 61 -4.69 -13.05 -13.18
CA VAL A 61 -4.49 -11.93 -12.23
C VAL A 61 -3.04 -11.46 -12.24
N SER A 62 -2.84 -10.21 -12.65
CA SER A 62 -1.55 -9.53 -12.65
C SER A 62 -1.32 -8.79 -11.32
N ARG A 63 -0.13 -8.97 -10.74
CA ARG A 63 0.32 -8.23 -9.54
C ARG A 63 1.09 -6.99 -9.98
N VAL A 64 0.53 -5.81 -9.77
CA VAL A 64 1.09 -4.56 -10.28
C VAL A 64 1.41 -3.59 -9.15
N LEU A 65 2.55 -2.92 -9.26
CA LEU A 65 2.92 -1.77 -8.43
C LEU A 65 2.85 -0.50 -9.27
N ARG A 66 2.06 0.46 -8.83
CA ARG A 66 2.03 1.81 -9.41
C ARG A 66 2.62 2.80 -8.44
N ILE A 67 3.72 3.44 -8.81
CA ILE A 67 4.31 4.53 -8.04
C ILE A 67 3.88 5.84 -8.71
N ALA A 68 3.10 6.64 -8.00
CA ALA A 68 2.57 7.90 -8.49
C ALA A 68 2.98 9.06 -7.59
N GLN A 69 3.37 10.18 -8.21
CA GLN A 69 3.90 11.31 -7.46
C GLN A 69 3.80 12.64 -8.22
N GLY A 70 2.59 13.19 -8.40
CA GLY A 70 2.38 14.52 -8.99
C GLY A 70 3.21 14.81 -10.26
N ASN A 71 3.64 16.07 -10.43
CA ASN A 71 4.41 16.53 -11.59
C ASN A 71 5.93 16.60 -11.35
N LYS A 72 6.44 16.03 -10.25
CA LYS A 72 7.86 16.13 -9.86
C LYS A 72 8.44 14.73 -9.70
N THR A 73 9.74 14.57 -9.90
CA THR A 73 10.46 13.34 -9.53
C THR A 73 10.91 13.41 -8.07
N VAL A 74 10.59 12.40 -7.26
CA VAL A 74 11.02 12.21 -5.86
C VAL A 74 11.55 10.80 -5.72
N PHE A 75 12.75 10.72 -5.15
CA PHE A 75 13.35 9.48 -4.74
C PHE A 75 12.82 9.10 -3.35
N VAL A 76 12.23 7.92 -3.26
CA VAL A 76 11.76 7.32 -2.02
C VAL A 76 12.79 6.31 -1.57
N GLU A 77 13.17 6.39 -0.31
CA GLU A 77 14.05 5.41 0.31
C GLU A 77 13.29 4.09 0.50
N VAL A 78 13.72 3.05 -0.19
CA VAL A 78 13.19 1.70 -0.03
C VAL A 78 13.91 1.04 1.13
N ASN A 79 13.17 0.72 2.19
CA ASN A 79 13.68 0.00 3.34
C ASN A 79 12.88 -1.29 3.58
N GLY A 80 13.39 -2.15 4.47
CA GLY A 80 12.78 -3.44 4.77
C GLY A 80 11.33 -3.34 5.27
N LEU A 81 10.97 -2.28 5.99
CA LEU A 81 9.59 -2.06 6.42
C LEU A 81 8.68 -1.78 5.22
N LEU A 82 9.06 -0.88 4.31
CA LEU A 82 8.27 -0.59 3.12
C LEU A 82 8.09 -1.84 2.24
N MET A 83 9.16 -2.60 2.01
CA MET A 83 9.10 -3.84 1.24
C MET A 83 8.15 -4.87 1.88
N ARG A 84 8.26 -5.07 3.19
CA ARG A 84 7.36 -5.97 3.94
C ARG A 84 5.91 -5.55 3.82
N LEU A 85 5.61 -4.25 3.91
CA LEU A 85 4.23 -3.76 3.82
C LEU A 85 3.63 -3.96 2.42
N ILE A 86 4.44 -3.79 1.36
CA ILE A 86 4.06 -4.10 -0.02
C ILE A 86 3.81 -5.60 -0.20
N GLU A 87 4.70 -6.44 0.31
CA GLU A 87 4.55 -7.89 0.23
C GLU A 87 3.28 -8.35 0.96
N GLU A 88 3.06 -7.88 2.18
CA GLU A 88 1.85 -8.17 2.98
C GLU A 88 0.56 -7.75 2.26
N SER A 89 0.60 -6.68 1.47
CA SER A 89 -0.53 -6.29 0.63
C SER A 89 -0.89 -7.38 -0.39
N PHE A 90 0.10 -7.97 -1.05
CA PHE A 90 -0.12 -9.04 -2.02
C PHE A 90 -0.45 -10.38 -1.36
N THR A 91 0.25 -10.75 -0.30
CA THR A 91 0.17 -12.11 0.26
C THR A 91 -0.95 -12.30 1.26
N ARG A 92 -1.47 -11.22 1.86
CA ARG A 92 -2.48 -11.31 2.92
C ARG A 92 -3.66 -10.36 2.72
N ASP A 93 -3.40 -9.06 2.67
CA ASP A 93 -4.48 -8.08 2.80
C ASP A 93 -5.45 -8.09 1.60
N LEU A 94 -4.93 -8.11 0.37
CA LEU A 94 -5.77 -8.19 -0.83
C LEU A 94 -6.48 -9.55 -0.99
N PRO A 95 -5.82 -10.70 -0.79
CA PRO A 95 -6.49 -12.00 -0.75
C PRO A 95 -7.61 -12.10 0.29
N GLU A 96 -7.37 -11.67 1.53
CA GLU A 96 -8.40 -11.69 2.57
C GLU A 96 -9.58 -10.80 2.21
N TYR A 97 -9.33 -9.62 1.64
CA TYR A 97 -10.39 -8.72 1.19
C TYR A 97 -11.23 -9.34 0.07
N LEU A 98 -10.60 -10.02 -0.89
CA LEU A 98 -11.29 -10.74 -1.96
C LEU A 98 -12.17 -11.85 -1.40
N TYR A 99 -11.62 -12.68 -0.51
CA TYR A 99 -12.36 -13.78 0.13
C TYR A 99 -13.59 -13.27 0.88
N ARG A 100 -13.43 -12.23 1.72
CA ARG A 100 -14.55 -11.63 2.47
C ARG A 100 -15.64 -11.04 1.56
N LYS A 101 -15.29 -10.66 0.33
CA LYS A 101 -16.25 -10.19 -0.67
C LYS A 101 -16.97 -11.32 -1.39
N ALA A 102 -16.31 -12.45 -1.64
CA ALA A 102 -16.91 -13.59 -2.32
C ALA A 102 -17.93 -14.36 -1.45
N VAL A 103 -17.83 -14.23 -0.13
CA VAL A 103 -18.74 -14.88 0.85
C VAL A 103 -19.99 -14.04 1.14
N LYS A 104 -20.12 -12.84 0.55
CA LYS A 104 -21.31 -11.97 0.66
C LYS A 104 -22.15 -12.03 -0.59
#